data_AF-A0A4R6VEQ4-F1
#
_entry.id   AF-A0A4R6VEQ4-F1
#
_cell.length_a   1.000
_cell.length_b   1.000
_cell.length_c   1.000
_cell.angle_alpha   90.00
_cell.angle_beta   90.00
_cell.angle_gamma   90.00
#
_symmetry.space_group_name_H-M   'P 1'
#
loop_
_entity.id
_entity.type
_entity.pdbx_description
1 polymer ?
#
loop_
_entity_poly.entity_id
_entity_poly.type
_entity_poly.pdbx_seq_one_letter_code
_entity_poly.pdbx_strand_id
1 'polypeptide(L)'
;MTTSETGRTQEAPPTPEVVAALKRYRVGAWVVGVGLLVLVLVGMPLKYLGGDGTVVAIVGPIHGFLYMGYLLLTADLAYRDRWAVGKAVLVALAGTIPFVSFVAERKITRPLRDAT
;
A
#
# COMPACT_ATOMS: atom_id res chain seq x y z
N MET A 1 37.48 -0.32 29.19
CA MET A 1 36.17 0.31 29.46
C MET A 1 35.38 0.28 28.17
N THR A 2 34.25 -0.41 28.21
CA THR A 2 33.39 -0.86 27.10
C THR A 2 32.48 0.25 26.61
N THR A 3 32.48 0.55 25.30
CA THR A 3 31.51 1.45 24.68
C THR A 3 30.76 0.72 23.57
N SER A 4 29.49 0.41 23.86
CA SER A 4 28.37 0.34 22.90
C SER A 4 28.41 -0.72 21.79
N GLU A 5 28.25 -2.00 22.14
CA GLU A 5 27.50 -2.92 21.26
C GLU A 5 26.05 -2.45 21.20
N THR A 6 25.79 -1.56 20.24
CA THR A 6 24.45 -1.16 19.84
C THR A 6 23.75 -2.43 19.37
N GLY A 7 22.87 -2.95 20.22
CA GLY A 7 21.92 -4.00 19.90
C GLY A 7 21.04 -3.56 18.73
N ARG A 8 21.54 -3.76 17.51
CA ARG A 8 20.66 -4.07 16.38
C ARG A 8 20.02 -5.38 16.76
N THR A 9 18.80 -5.32 17.30
CA THR A 9 17.89 -6.44 17.33
C THR A 9 17.93 -7.05 15.93
N GLN A 10 18.63 -8.17 15.77
CA GLN A 10 18.59 -8.95 14.54
C GLN A 10 17.20 -9.54 14.51
N GLU A 11 16.25 -8.77 13.99
CA GLU A 11 14.91 -9.25 13.71
C GLU A 11 15.08 -10.38 12.69
N ALA A 12 14.73 -11.60 13.10
CA ALA A 12 14.90 -12.78 12.28
C ALA A 12 14.29 -12.54 10.89
N PRO A 13 14.91 -13.04 9.82
CA PRO A 13 14.41 -12.82 8.46
C PRO A 13 12.93 -13.20 8.35
N PRO A 14 12.13 -12.42 7.61
CA PRO A 14 10.68 -12.61 7.53
C PRO A 14 10.37 -14.03 7.06
N THR A 15 9.35 -14.64 7.67
CA THR A 15 8.95 -16.00 7.32
C THR A 15 8.44 -16.07 5.88
N PRO A 16 8.52 -17.23 5.20
CA PRO A 16 8.03 -17.39 3.83
C PRO A 16 6.57 -16.95 3.63
N GLU A 17 5.74 -17.11 4.67
CA GLU A 17 4.35 -16.66 4.67
C GLU A 17 4.20 -15.14 4.67
N VAL A 18 5.01 -14.42 5.44
CA VAL A 18 5.04 -12.95 5.45
C VAL A 18 5.57 -12.43 4.12
N VAL A 19 6.61 -13.07 3.58
CA VAL A 19 7.15 -12.78 2.23
C VAL A 19 6.07 -12.91 1.15
N ALA A 20 5.28 -13.98 1.18
CA ALA A 20 4.18 -14.19 0.24
C ALA A 20 3.07 -13.13 0.41
N ALA A 21 2.70 -12.80 1.65
CA ALA A 21 1.71 -11.76 1.95
C ALA A 21 2.18 -10.37 1.47
N LEU A 22 3.45 -10.02 1.69
CA LEU A 22 4.06 -8.78 1.21
C LEU A 22 4.01 -8.66 -0.32
N LYS A 23 4.25 -9.76 -1.06
CA LYS A 23 4.12 -9.77 -2.53
C LYS A 23 2.69 -9.49 -2.99
N ARG A 24 1.69 -10.10 -2.35
CA ARG A 24 0.27 -9.86 -2.65
C ARG A 24 -0.13 -8.43 -2.33
N TYR A 25 0.25 -7.94 -1.15
CA TYR A 25 0.06 -6.55 -0.72
C TYR A 25 0.66 -5.58 -1.74
N ARG A 26 1.89 -5.83 -2.21
CA ARG A 26 2.57 -5.00 -3.22
C ARG A 26 1.75 -4.88 -4.50
N VAL A 27 1.24 -5.99 -5.03
CA VAL A 27 0.40 -5.98 -6.23
C VAL A 27 -0.88 -5.18 -5.98
N GLY A 28 -1.56 -5.42 -4.86
CA GLY A 28 -2.77 -4.66 -4.50
C GLY A 28 -2.53 -3.16 -4.37
N ALA A 29 -1.43 -2.77 -3.72
CA ALA A 29 -1.05 -1.37 -3.53
C ALA A 29 -0.80 -0.65 -4.88
N TRP A 30 -0.12 -1.32 -5.81
CA TRP A 30 0.10 -0.80 -7.16
C TRP A 30 -1.20 -0.66 -7.95
N VAL A 31 -2.06 -1.69 -7.94
CA VAL A 31 -3.35 -1.67 -8.66
C VAL A 31 -4.24 -0.52 -8.16
N VAL A 32 -4.38 -0.39 -6.85
CA VAL A 32 -5.18 0.69 -6.23
C VAL A 32 -4.52 2.05 -6.47
N GLY A 33 -3.20 2.17 -6.26
CA GLY A 33 -2.47 3.42 -6.43
C GLY A 33 -2.55 3.96 -7.87
N VAL A 34 -2.42 3.09 -8.88
CA VAL A 34 -2.58 3.46 -10.30
C VAL A 34 -4.02 3.85 -10.61
N GLY A 35 -5.02 3.08 -10.13
CA GLY A 35 -6.43 3.41 -10.33
C GLY A 35 -6.80 4.79 -9.74
N LEU A 36 -6.29 5.10 -8.55
CA LEU A 36 -6.45 6.41 -7.92
C LEU A 36 -5.77 7.52 -8.74
N LEU A 37 -4.58 7.24 -9.28
CA LEU A 37 -3.86 8.19 -10.12
C LEU A 37 -4.63 8.53 -11.40
N VAL A 38 -5.23 7.53 -12.06
CA VAL A 38 -6.09 7.74 -13.23
C VAL A 38 -7.32 8.59 -12.88
N LEU A 39 -7.97 8.32 -11.75
CA LEU A 39 -9.10 9.13 -11.29
C LEU A 39 -8.72 10.59 -11.06
N VAL A 40 -7.58 10.83 -10.42
CA VAL A 40 -7.15 12.19 -10.05
C VAL A 40 -6.53 12.95 -11.23
N LEU A 41 -5.69 12.31 -12.05
CA LEU A 41 -5.00 12.99 -13.15
C LEU A 41 -5.80 13.02 -14.46
N VAL A 42 -6.74 12.11 -14.66
CA VAL A 42 -7.55 12.05 -15.89
C VAL A 42 -9.01 12.34 -15.59
N GLY A 43 -9.60 11.61 -14.63
CA GLY A 43 -11.02 11.73 -14.30
C GLY A 43 -11.40 13.14 -13.79
N MET A 44 -10.60 13.72 -12.89
CA MET A 44 -10.88 15.05 -12.35
C MET A 44 -10.70 16.16 -13.40
N PRO A 45 -9.59 16.26 -14.16
CA PRO A 45 -9.47 17.25 -15.22
C PRO A 45 -10.55 17.12 -16.29
N LEU A 46 -10.89 15.90 -16.71
CA LEU A 46 -11.94 15.70 -17.72
C LEU A 46 -13.32 16.14 -17.20
N LYS A 47 -13.63 15.85 -15.92
CA LYS A 47 -14.87 16.26 -15.28
C LYS A 47 -14.98 17.79 -15.13
N TYR A 48 -13.92 18.45 -14.66
CA TYR A 48 -13.99 19.88 -14.32
C TYR A 48 -13.61 20.81 -15.49
N LEU A 49 -12.73 20.39 -16.39
CA LEU A 49 -12.30 21.20 -17.56
C LEU A 49 -13.05 20.81 -18.83
N GLY A 50 -13.37 19.53 -19.01
CA GLY A 50 -14.06 19.00 -20.19
C GLY A 50 -15.56 18.81 -20.01
N GLY A 51 -16.09 18.95 -18.79
CA GLY A 51 -17.51 18.74 -18.49
C GLY A 51 -17.97 17.27 -18.58
N ASP A 52 -17.05 16.32 -18.75
CA ASP A 52 -17.36 14.90 -18.95
C ASP A 52 -16.93 14.07 -17.72
N GLY A 53 -17.94 13.57 -16.99
CA GLY A 53 -17.76 12.77 -15.78
C GLY A 53 -17.64 11.26 -16.03
N THR A 54 -17.66 10.79 -17.28
CA THR A 54 -17.75 9.35 -17.63
C THR A 54 -16.63 8.53 -17.01
N VAL A 55 -15.40 9.04 -17.04
CA VAL A 55 -14.24 8.36 -16.44
C VAL A 55 -14.42 8.17 -14.94
N VAL A 56 -14.90 9.19 -14.23
CA VAL A 56 -15.14 9.09 -12.77
C VAL A 56 -16.29 8.12 -12.48
N ALA A 57 -17.34 8.13 -13.29
CA ALA A 57 -18.52 7.27 -13.12
C ALA A 57 -18.19 5.78 -13.31
N ILE A 58 -17.24 5.45 -14.19
CA ILE A 58 -16.83 4.06 -14.45
C ILE A 58 -15.68 3.64 -13.53
N VAL A 59 -14.61 4.44 -13.48
CA VAL A 59 -13.37 4.08 -12.76
C VAL A 59 -13.56 4.21 -11.24
N GLY A 60 -14.42 5.12 -10.78
CA GLY A 60 -14.68 5.34 -9.36
C GLY A 60 -15.16 4.08 -8.63
N PRO A 61 -16.27 3.45 -9.06
CA PRO A 61 -16.76 2.20 -8.50
C PRO A 61 -15.74 1.05 -8.59
N ILE A 62 -15.05 0.91 -9.73
CA ILE A 62 -14.01 -0.11 -9.92
C ILE A 62 -12.89 0.08 -8.89
N HIS A 63 -12.39 1.30 -8.74
CA HIS A 63 -11.36 1.62 -7.77
C HIS A 63 -11.83 1.37 -6.33
N GLY A 64 -13.05 1.75 -5.98
CA GLY A 64 -13.62 1.46 -4.65
C GLY A 64 -13.66 -0.04 -4.34
N PHE A 65 -14.05 -0.87 -5.30
CA PHE A 65 -14.02 -2.33 -5.14
C PHE A 65 -12.58 -2.86 -4.98
N LEU A 66 -11.64 -2.40 -5.80
CA LEU A 66 -10.23 -2.77 -5.69
C LEU A 66 -9.62 -2.32 -4.35
N TYR A 67 -10.02 -1.16 -3.84
CA TYR A 67 -9.59 -0.64 -2.55
C TYR A 67 -10.05 -1.54 -1.39
N MET A 68 -11.26 -2.10 -1.45
CA MET A 68 -11.69 -3.11 -0.47
C MET A 68 -10.80 -4.36 -0.50
N GLY A 69 -10.42 -4.85 -1.68
CA GLY A 69 -9.46 -5.95 -1.81
C GLY A 69 -8.09 -5.60 -1.20
N TYR A 70 -7.59 -4.39 -1.43
CA TYR A 70 -6.35 -3.90 -0.82
C TYR A 70 -6.42 -3.83 0.71
N LEU A 71 -7.55 -3.40 1.28
CA LEU A 71 -7.74 -3.41 2.73
C LEU A 71 -7.64 -4.82 3.32
N LEU A 72 -8.21 -5.82 2.65
CA LEU A 72 -8.10 -7.22 3.07
C LEU A 72 -6.65 -7.70 3.02
N LEU A 73 -5.91 -7.39 1.96
CA LEU A 73 -4.49 -7.73 1.84
C LEU A 73 -3.64 -7.03 2.90
N THR A 74 -3.95 -5.77 3.20
CA THR A 74 -3.28 -4.99 4.24
C THR A 74 -3.57 -5.57 5.63
N ALA A 75 -4.82 -5.97 5.89
CA ALA A 75 -5.22 -6.60 7.14
C ALA A 75 -4.56 -7.99 7.32
N ASP A 76 -4.54 -8.82 6.28
CA ASP A 76 -3.86 -10.13 6.30
C ASP A 76 -2.37 -9.96 6.59
N LEU A 77 -1.70 -9.02 5.92
CA LEU A 77 -0.29 -8.72 6.19
C LEU A 77 -0.08 -8.17 7.61
N ALA A 78 -0.92 -7.23 8.05
CA ALA A 78 -0.84 -6.65 9.38
C ALA A 78 -1.03 -7.70 10.49
N TYR A 79 -1.91 -8.67 10.26
CA TYR A 79 -2.13 -9.78 11.19
C TYR A 79 -0.92 -10.73 11.26
N ARG A 80 -0.39 -11.13 10.10
CA ARG A 80 0.79 -12.02 10.01
C ARG A 80 2.06 -11.40 10.57
N ASP A 81 2.29 -10.13 10.26
CA ASP A 81 3.48 -9.36 10.68
C ASP A 81 3.24 -8.63 12.01
N ARG A 82 2.13 -8.90 12.70
CA ARG A 82 1.74 -8.38 14.03
C ARG A 82 1.89 -6.87 14.16
N TRP A 83 1.44 -6.13 13.15
CA TRP A 83 1.49 -4.67 13.18
C TRP A 83 0.60 -4.10 14.28
N ALA A 84 1.06 -3.03 14.91
CA ALA A 84 0.19 -2.20 15.73
C ALA A 84 -0.97 -1.66 14.87
N VAL A 85 -2.18 -1.60 15.44
CA VAL A 85 -3.39 -1.14 14.74
C VAL A 85 -3.19 0.23 14.09
N GLY A 86 -2.49 1.15 14.77
CA GLY A 86 -2.16 2.47 14.20
C GLY A 86 -1.33 2.41 12.91
N LYS A 87 -0.39 1.46 12.80
CA LYS A 87 0.38 1.24 11.56
C LYS A 87 -0.53 0.72 10.45
N ALA A 88 -1.39 -0.25 10.74
CA ALA A 88 -2.33 -0.80 9.75
C ALA A 88 -3.29 0.29 9.23
N VAL A 89 -3.83 1.13 10.12
CA VAL A 89 -4.69 2.26 9.75
C VAL A 89 -3.93 3.29 8.91
N LEU A 90 -2.70 3.66 9.30
CA LEU A 90 -1.89 4.59 8.53
C LEU A 90 -1.62 4.09 7.11
N VAL A 91 -1.39 2.80 6.95
CA VAL A 91 -1.17 2.15 5.64
C VAL A 91 -2.45 2.12 4.82
N ALA A 92 -3.59 1.78 5.44
CA ALA A 92 -4.89 1.85 4.79
C ALA A 92 -5.20 3.27 4.27
N LEU A 93 -4.95 4.28 5.10
CA LEU A 93 -5.12 5.70 4.73
C LEU A 93 -4.12 6.15 3.66
N ALA A 94 -2.88 5.66 3.69
CA ALA A 94 -1.92 5.93 2.62
C ALA A 94 -2.43 5.48 1.25
N GLY A 95 -3.27 4.43 1.20
CA GLY A 95 -3.91 3.94 -0.02
C GLY A 95 -4.93 4.89 -0.66
N THR A 96 -5.45 5.89 0.07
CA THR A 96 -6.47 6.84 -0.43
C THR A 96 -5.90 8.18 -0.85
N ILE A 97 -4.64 8.46 -0.51
CA ILE A 97 -3.96 9.70 -0.90
C ILE A 97 -3.09 9.39 -2.12
N PRO A 98 -3.27 10.10 -3.25
CA PRO A 98 -2.45 9.88 -4.43
C PRO A 98 -0.97 10.09 -4.07
N PHE A 99 -0.09 9.32 -4.72
CA PHE A 99 1.36 9.27 -4.46
C PHE A 99 1.78 8.66 -3.11
N VAL A 100 1.05 8.88 -2.02
CA VAL A 100 1.40 8.36 -0.68
C VAL A 100 1.32 6.83 -0.63
N SER A 101 0.37 6.23 -1.35
CA SER A 101 0.25 4.77 -1.50
C SER A 101 1.56 4.11 -1.98
N PHE A 102 2.24 4.74 -2.94
CA PHE A 102 3.51 4.23 -3.47
C PHE A 102 4.66 4.35 -2.47
N VAL A 103 4.67 5.42 -1.66
CA VAL A 103 5.67 5.58 -0.59
C VAL A 103 5.45 4.54 0.51
N ALA A 104 4.20 4.30 0.90
CA ALA A 104 3.85 3.27 1.88
C ALA A 104 4.21 1.86 1.39
N GLU A 105 3.89 1.54 0.13
CA GLU A 105 4.32 0.31 -0.54
C GLU A 105 5.83 0.14 -0.43
N ARG A 106 6.61 1.12 -0.89
CA ARG A 106 8.08 1.05 -0.89
C ARG A 106 8.68 0.89 0.50
N LYS A 107 8.08 1.51 1.53
CA LYS A 107 8.53 1.35 2.92
C LYS A 107 8.25 -0.05 3.46
N ILE A 108 7.07 -0.59 3.16
CA ILE A 108 6.65 -1.91 3.65
C ILE A 108 7.37 -3.05 2.93
N THR A 109 7.64 -2.91 1.62
CA THR A 109 8.26 -3.95 0.81
C THR A 109 9.79 -3.89 0.83
N ARG A 110 10.39 -2.96 1.56
CA ARG A 110 11.85 -2.84 1.70
C ARG A 110 12.54 -4.14 2.14
N PRO A 111 12.03 -4.89 3.15
CA PRO A 111 12.65 -6.14 3.58
C PRO A 111 12.74 -7.23 2.48
N LEU A 112 11.82 -7.22 1.50
CA LEU A 112 11.87 -8.15 0.36
C LEU A 112 13.01 -7.84 -0.61
N ARG A 113 13.43 -6.57 -0.70
CA ARG A 113 14.46 -6.12 -1.64
C ARG A 113 15.85 -6.36 -1.11
N ASP A 114 16.00 -6.44 0.20
CA ASP A 114 17.27 -6.68 0.87
C ASP A 114 17.58 -8.20 0.95
N ALA A 115 16.59 -9.06 0.68
CA ALA A 115 16.69 -10.52 0.72
C ALA A 115 16.83 -11.19 -0.67
N THR A 116 16.84 -10.42 -1.76
CA THR A 116 17.05 -10.89 -3.15
C THR A 116 18.24 -10.16 -3.75
#